data_AF-A0A9P6ZVV3-F1
#
_entry.id   AF-A0A9P6ZVV3-F1
#
_cell.length_a   1.000
_cell.length_b   1.000
_cell.length_c   1.000
_cell.angle_alpha   90.00
_cell.angle_beta   90.00
_cell.angle_gamma   90.00
#
_symmetry.space_group_name_H-M   'P 1'
#
loop_
_entity.id
_entity.type
_entity.pdbx_description
1 polymer ?
#
loop_
_entity_poly.entity_id
_entity_poly.type
_entity_poly.pdbx_seq_one_letter_code
_entity_poly.pdbx_strand_id
1 'polypeptide(L)'
;MAYPLAIIAKVLKVLGECSLVMASSLGPLFKKMDCCLCVNAFHGFAHNYRCQTKHHPLGIDGAGLEDFGTIEHIFSASNALASKYVNLATMIYNNYHQALQVISKESVALTEAMMSLGITKEDITLWRQEEVEYFHTLGQEPPWDVHAMAYVELLGSYALKLSQTRKLETQQRYATEKLDAVQLELVAMEVNMGITHRWEPSSPEYQASMKYMCTREYHRALDNLQHLVIQRLFELQRLNVAQTGMLDLLFVTVY
;
A
#
# COMPACT_ATOMS: atom_id res chain seq x y z
N MET A 1 14.09 1.25 -2.01
CA MET A 1 14.62 2.56 -1.55
C MET A 1 14.80 3.43 -2.78
N ALA A 2 13.98 4.48 -2.95
CA ALA A 2 14.04 5.34 -4.12
C ALA A 2 15.41 6.04 -4.22
N TYR A 3 16.01 6.05 -5.41
CA TYR A 3 17.34 6.61 -5.67
C TYR A 3 17.50 8.07 -5.17
N PRO A 4 16.47 8.96 -5.26
CA PRO A 4 16.54 10.31 -4.71
C PRO A 4 16.33 10.35 -3.19
N LEU A 5 15.51 9.48 -2.60
CA LEU A 5 15.33 9.42 -1.13
C LEU A 5 16.55 8.83 -0.44
N ALA A 6 17.27 7.91 -1.07
CA ALA A 6 18.54 7.43 -0.56
C ALA A 6 19.62 8.52 -0.65
N ILE A 7 19.64 9.32 -1.72
CA ILE A 7 20.53 10.47 -1.86
C ILE A 7 20.14 11.58 -0.89
N ILE A 8 18.86 11.96 -0.80
CA ILE A 8 18.33 12.97 0.12
C ILE A 8 18.48 12.50 1.57
N ALA A 9 18.24 11.23 1.90
CA ALA A 9 18.50 10.70 3.24
C ALA A 9 20.00 10.60 3.53
N LYS A 10 20.86 10.31 2.55
CA LYS A 10 22.32 10.36 2.72
C LYS A 10 22.81 11.80 2.87
N VAL A 11 22.23 12.75 2.15
CA VAL A 11 22.46 14.19 2.22
C VAL A 11 21.96 14.71 3.58
N LEU A 12 20.76 14.38 4.04
CA LEU A 12 20.25 14.76 5.36
C LEU A 12 21.01 14.09 6.52
N LYS A 13 21.46 12.84 6.34
CA LYS A 13 22.21 12.07 7.35
C LYS A 13 23.69 12.46 7.42
N VAL A 14 24.27 13.02 6.35
CA VAL A 14 25.66 13.50 6.30
C VAL A 14 25.75 15.02 6.53
N LEU A 15 24.72 15.81 6.19
CA LEU A 15 24.78 17.27 6.11
C LEU A 15 23.85 18.01 7.10
N GLY A 16 23.76 17.58 8.37
CA GLY A 16 22.95 18.27 9.38
C GLY A 16 23.16 19.82 9.40
N GLU A 17 22.05 20.55 9.58
CA GLU A 17 21.88 22.01 9.62
C GLU A 17 22.43 22.85 8.42
N CYS A 18 21.77 23.99 8.15
CA CYS A 18 21.98 24.93 7.01
C CYS A 18 23.41 25.42 6.73
N SER A 19 24.38 25.09 7.57
CA SER A 19 25.79 25.48 7.46
C SER A 19 26.50 24.93 6.22
N LEU A 20 26.00 23.87 5.58
CA LEU A 20 26.82 23.11 4.64
C LEU A 20 26.66 23.49 3.16
N VAL A 21 25.52 24.03 2.71
CA VAL A 21 25.42 24.65 1.36
C VAL A 21 26.44 25.77 1.24
N MET A 22 26.59 26.54 2.31
CA MET A 22 27.59 27.61 2.45
C MET A 22 29.04 27.10 2.46
N ALA A 23 29.26 25.83 2.82
CA ALA A 23 30.57 25.16 2.85
C ALA A 23 30.84 24.32 1.59
N SER A 24 29.91 24.28 0.64
CA SER A 24 30.06 23.53 -0.63
C SER A 24 30.59 24.42 -1.75
N SER A 25 30.96 23.82 -2.89
CA SER A 25 31.30 24.54 -4.12
C SER A 25 30.16 25.42 -4.64
N LEU A 26 28.92 25.19 -4.18
CA LEU A 26 27.75 25.99 -4.52
C LEU A 26 27.56 27.21 -3.61
N GLY A 27 28.25 27.27 -2.46
CA GLY A 27 28.07 28.33 -1.46
C GLY A 27 28.27 29.76 -2.00
N PRO A 28 29.32 30.05 -2.79
CA PRO A 28 29.51 31.37 -3.38
C PRO A 28 28.39 31.77 -4.34
N LEU A 29 27.89 30.82 -5.12
CA LEU A 29 26.80 31.03 -6.07
C LEU A 29 25.47 31.24 -5.33
N PHE A 30 25.22 30.44 -4.29
CA PHE A 30 24.03 30.51 -3.44
C PHE A 30 23.91 31.88 -2.75
N LYS A 31 25.03 32.42 -2.25
CA LYS A 31 25.10 33.79 -1.72
C LYS A 31 24.90 34.85 -2.80
N LYS A 32 25.54 34.69 -3.96
CA LYS A 32 25.46 35.67 -5.06
C LYS A 32 24.03 35.80 -5.60
N MET A 33 23.27 34.71 -5.60
CA MET A 33 21.89 34.65 -6.09
C MET A 33 20.85 34.90 -4.97
N ASP A 34 21.30 35.29 -3.77
CA ASP A 34 20.45 35.55 -2.61
C ASP A 34 19.43 34.41 -2.32
N CYS A 35 19.89 33.17 -2.50
CA CYS A 35 19.03 32.01 -2.33
C CYS A 35 18.77 31.73 -0.84
N CYS A 36 17.56 31.30 -0.51
CA CYS A 36 17.21 30.77 0.81
C CYS A 36 16.87 29.28 0.72
N LEU A 37 17.13 28.55 1.81
CA LEU A 37 16.68 27.17 1.94
C LEU A 37 15.23 27.17 2.43
N CYS A 38 14.39 26.35 1.82
CA CYS A 38 13.00 26.16 2.20
C CYS A 38 12.78 24.68 2.52
N VAL A 39 12.19 24.38 3.68
CA VAL A 39 11.74 23.03 4.03
C VAL A 39 10.29 22.84 3.59
N ASN A 40 9.90 21.64 3.19
CA ASN A 40 8.50 21.36 2.84
C ASN A 40 7.57 21.65 4.04
N ALA A 41 6.40 22.23 3.79
CA ALA A 41 5.48 22.68 4.84
C ALA A 41 5.03 21.57 5.81
N PHE A 42 4.92 20.33 5.32
CA PHE A 42 4.48 19.18 6.14
C PHE A 42 5.61 18.57 6.96
N HIS A 43 6.84 18.63 6.44
CA HIS A 43 8.03 18.10 7.13
C HIS A 43 8.72 19.16 8.00
N GLY A 44 8.40 20.44 7.81
CA GLY A 44 9.02 21.56 8.52
C GLY A 44 8.90 21.44 10.04
N PHE A 45 7.76 20.97 10.55
CA PHE A 45 7.53 20.78 11.99
C PHE A 45 8.36 19.66 12.63
N ALA A 46 8.98 18.78 11.84
CA ALA A 46 9.90 17.74 12.32
C ALA A 46 11.32 18.26 12.58
N HIS A 47 11.64 19.50 12.20
CA HIS A 47 12.93 20.14 12.47
C HIS A 47 12.95 20.85 13.83
N ASN A 48 14.12 21.25 14.33
CA ASN A 48 14.21 22.09 15.53
C ASN A 48 13.62 23.49 15.28
N TYR A 49 13.11 24.13 16.34
CA TYR A 49 12.42 25.43 16.26
C TYR A 49 13.25 26.53 15.58
N ARG A 50 14.56 26.55 15.82
CA ARG A 50 15.49 27.52 15.22
C ARG A 50 15.63 27.35 13.70
N CYS A 51 15.50 26.13 13.19
CA CYS A 51 15.48 25.86 11.75
C CYS A 51 14.13 26.28 11.15
N GLN A 52 13.04 26.00 11.85
CA GLN A 52 11.68 26.34 11.42
C GLN A 52 11.51 27.85 11.22
N THR A 53 11.98 28.67 12.16
CA THR A 53 11.83 30.14 12.06
C THR A 53 12.54 30.79 10.88
N LYS A 54 13.48 30.08 10.23
CA LYS A 54 14.28 30.62 9.11
C LYS A 54 13.95 30.02 7.76
N HIS A 55 13.48 28.76 7.72
CA HIS A 55 13.36 28.00 6.48
C HIS A 55 11.96 27.42 6.27
N HIS A 56 11.04 27.60 7.23
CA HIS A 56 9.66 27.17 7.05
C HIS A 56 8.93 28.10 6.07
N PRO A 57 8.11 27.57 5.14
CA PRO A 57 7.41 28.37 4.12
C PRO A 57 6.64 29.57 4.68
N LEU A 58 6.00 29.41 5.84
CA LEU A 58 5.28 30.48 6.55
C LEU A 58 6.16 31.67 6.96
N GLY A 59 7.48 31.50 7.04
CA GLY A 59 8.44 32.55 7.37
C GLY A 59 9.23 33.07 6.17
N ILE A 60 8.89 32.63 4.95
CA ILE A 60 9.59 33.04 3.71
C ILE A 60 8.64 33.92 2.89
N ASP A 61 8.99 35.19 2.75
CA ASP A 61 8.22 36.13 1.94
C ASP A 61 8.17 35.66 0.47
N GLY A 62 6.96 35.61 -0.09
CA GLY A 62 6.72 35.14 -1.46
C GLY A 62 6.42 33.65 -1.59
N ALA A 63 6.50 32.85 -0.52
CA ALA A 63 6.15 31.42 -0.55
C ALA A 63 4.63 31.15 -0.66
N GLY A 64 3.78 32.12 -0.27
CA GLY A 64 2.32 31.98 -0.37
C GLY A 64 1.76 30.80 0.44
N LEU A 65 0.73 30.13 -0.11
CA LEU A 65 0.15 28.91 0.45
C LEU A 65 0.79 27.63 -0.13
N GLU A 66 1.95 27.75 -0.77
CA GLU A 66 2.60 26.62 -1.43
C GLU A 66 3.24 25.68 -0.40
N ASP A 67 2.98 24.38 -0.55
CA ASP A 67 3.48 23.35 0.37
C ASP A 67 4.86 22.82 -0.03
N PHE A 68 5.33 23.20 -1.23
CA PHE A 68 6.57 22.73 -1.86
C PHE A 68 6.68 21.20 -1.93
N GLY A 69 5.53 20.49 -2.05
CA GLY A 69 5.41 19.04 -2.17
C GLY A 69 5.31 18.51 -3.61
N THR A 70 5.07 19.37 -4.59
CA THR A 70 4.88 19.00 -6.01
C THR A 70 5.97 18.08 -6.56
N ILE A 71 7.23 18.33 -6.21
CA ILE A 71 8.37 17.51 -6.65
C ILE A 71 8.30 16.10 -6.05
N GLU A 72 7.89 15.96 -4.79
CA GLU A 72 7.69 14.66 -4.14
C GLU A 72 6.59 13.86 -4.85
N HIS A 73 5.48 14.50 -5.21
CA HIS A 73 4.40 13.88 -5.97
C HIS A 73 4.84 13.42 -7.36
N ILE A 74 5.60 14.24 -8.09
CA ILE A 74 6.13 13.89 -9.42
C ILE A 74 7.08 12.68 -9.33
N PHE A 75 7.98 12.66 -8.36
CA PHE A 75 8.89 11.52 -8.18
C PHE A 75 8.17 10.27 -7.66
N SER A 76 7.15 10.43 -6.83
CA SER A 76 6.28 9.33 -6.38
C SER A 76 5.52 8.71 -7.57
N ALA A 77 4.98 9.53 -8.47
CA ALA A 77 4.35 9.08 -9.71
C ALA A 77 5.35 8.33 -10.62
N SER A 78 6.61 8.78 -10.68
CA SER A 78 7.68 8.06 -11.41
C SER A 78 7.98 6.68 -10.79
N ASN A 79 7.94 6.55 -9.47
CA ASN A 79 8.10 5.25 -8.79
C ASN A 79 6.98 4.26 -9.15
N ALA A 80 5.77 4.72 -9.46
CA ALA A 80 4.68 3.86 -9.92
C ALA A 80 4.97 3.20 -11.28
N LEU A 81 5.87 3.77 -12.09
CA LEU A 81 6.33 3.18 -13.35
C LEU A 81 7.49 2.19 -13.16
N ALA A 82 8.26 2.32 -12.07
CA ALA A 82 9.44 1.50 -11.83
C ALA A 82 9.11 -0.01 -11.79
N SER A 83 8.04 -0.40 -11.10
CA SER A 83 7.60 -1.80 -11.06
C SER A 83 7.18 -2.33 -12.44
N LYS A 84 6.58 -1.48 -13.29
CA LYS A 84 6.17 -1.86 -14.64
C LYS A 84 7.39 -2.15 -15.53
N TYR A 85 8.42 -1.31 -15.48
CA TYR A 85 9.66 -1.55 -16.23
C TYR A 85 10.40 -2.78 -15.74
N VAL A 86 10.46 -3.00 -14.42
CA VAL A 86 11.07 -4.21 -13.85
C VAL A 86 10.31 -5.46 -14.32
N ASN A 87 8.98 -5.46 -14.23
CA ASN A 87 8.17 -6.60 -14.68
C ASN A 87 8.36 -6.90 -16.17
N LEU A 88 8.38 -5.86 -17.00
CA LEU A 88 8.61 -6.01 -18.45
C LEU A 88 10.02 -6.55 -18.73
N ALA A 89 11.04 -6.01 -18.07
CA ALA A 89 12.42 -6.49 -18.21
C ALA A 89 12.56 -7.94 -17.76
N THR A 90 11.95 -8.32 -16.64
CA THR A 90 11.92 -9.70 -16.15
C THR A 90 11.21 -10.63 -17.14
N MET A 91 10.06 -10.23 -17.69
CA MET A 91 9.35 -11.01 -18.70
C MET A 91 10.22 -11.24 -19.94
N ILE A 92 10.83 -10.19 -20.48
CA ILE A 92 11.70 -10.30 -21.67
C ILE A 92 12.91 -11.19 -21.37
N TYR A 93 13.56 -10.99 -20.23
CA TYR A 93 14.72 -11.79 -19.80
C TYR A 93 14.35 -13.27 -19.67
N ASN A 94 13.23 -13.57 -19.01
CA ASN A 94 12.77 -14.94 -18.83
C ASN A 94 12.41 -15.60 -20.16
N ASN A 95 11.70 -14.89 -21.05
CA ASN A 95 11.36 -15.40 -22.37
C ASN A 95 12.62 -15.68 -23.21
N TYR A 96 13.62 -14.79 -23.17
CA TYR A 96 14.88 -14.98 -23.86
C TYR A 96 15.64 -16.19 -23.32
N HIS A 97 15.73 -16.33 -21.99
CA HIS A 97 16.38 -17.47 -21.36
C HIS A 97 15.65 -18.79 -21.67
N GLN A 98 14.32 -18.80 -21.65
CA GLN A 98 13.51 -19.95 -22.05
C GLN A 98 13.78 -20.33 -23.51
N ALA A 99 13.81 -19.36 -24.44
CA ALA A 99 14.12 -19.63 -25.84
C ALA A 99 15.51 -20.27 -26.01
N LEU A 100 16.53 -19.78 -25.29
CA LEU A 100 17.87 -20.39 -25.30
C LEU A 100 17.88 -21.81 -24.70
N GLN A 101 17.11 -22.05 -23.64
CA GLN A 101 16.98 -23.38 -23.05
C GLN A 101 16.28 -24.35 -24.01
N VAL A 102 15.22 -23.92 -24.67
CA VAL A 102 14.51 -24.69 -25.70
C VAL A 102 15.46 -25.04 -26.83
N ILE A 103 16.16 -24.05 -27.39
CA ILE A 103 17.12 -24.28 -28.48
C ILE A 103 18.22 -25.26 -28.04
N SER A 104 18.77 -25.11 -26.83
CA SER A 104 19.87 -25.98 -26.38
C SER A 104 19.44 -27.41 -26.05
N LYS A 105 18.27 -27.60 -25.44
CA LYS A 105 17.81 -28.92 -24.98
C LYS A 105 16.98 -29.65 -26.04
N GLU A 106 16.03 -28.96 -26.64
CA GLU A 106 15.07 -29.58 -27.55
C GLU A 106 15.68 -29.86 -28.92
N SER A 107 16.71 -29.12 -29.35
CA SER A 107 17.41 -29.45 -30.61
C SER A 107 18.08 -30.82 -30.56
N VAL A 108 18.68 -31.18 -29.41
CA VAL A 108 19.31 -32.48 -29.20
C VAL A 108 18.25 -33.58 -29.16
N ALA A 109 17.22 -33.41 -28.33
CA ALA A 109 16.12 -34.36 -28.21
C ALA A 109 15.39 -34.58 -29.55
N LEU A 110 15.17 -33.51 -30.32
CA LEU A 110 14.57 -33.58 -31.65
C LEU A 110 15.46 -34.36 -32.62
N THR A 111 16.77 -34.11 -32.60
CA THR A 111 17.72 -34.83 -33.48
C THR A 111 17.76 -36.32 -33.16
N GLU A 112 17.79 -36.68 -31.87
CA GLU A 112 17.74 -38.08 -31.42
C GLU A 112 16.41 -38.75 -31.81
N ALA A 113 15.28 -38.08 -31.60
CA ALA A 113 13.97 -38.57 -32.00
C ALA A 113 13.89 -38.78 -33.52
N MET A 114 14.33 -37.80 -34.31
CA MET A 114 14.41 -37.91 -35.77
C MET A 114 15.26 -39.11 -36.21
N MET A 115 16.42 -39.32 -35.59
CA MET A 115 17.28 -40.48 -35.90
C MET A 115 16.60 -41.81 -35.54
N SER A 116 15.97 -41.91 -34.36
CA SER A 116 15.32 -43.15 -33.91
C SER A 116 14.08 -43.52 -34.74
N LEU A 117 13.36 -42.53 -35.25
CA LEU A 117 12.15 -42.71 -36.06
C LEU A 117 12.45 -42.73 -37.57
N GLY A 118 13.70 -42.49 -37.98
CA GLY A 118 14.10 -42.43 -39.39
C GLY A 118 13.53 -41.23 -40.15
N ILE A 119 13.20 -40.14 -39.44
CA ILE A 119 12.60 -38.93 -40.00
C ILE A 119 13.71 -37.97 -40.45
N THR A 120 13.60 -37.46 -41.66
CA THR A 120 14.52 -36.47 -42.24
C THR A 120 13.99 -35.04 -42.06
N LYS A 121 14.84 -34.03 -42.29
CA LYS A 121 14.39 -32.64 -42.23
C LYS A 121 13.41 -32.33 -43.37
N GLU A 122 13.58 -33.02 -44.48
CA GLU A 122 12.75 -32.95 -45.67
C GLU A 122 11.32 -33.43 -45.37
N ASP A 123 11.17 -34.51 -44.59
CA ASP A 123 9.86 -34.98 -44.13
C ASP A 123 9.15 -33.92 -43.27
N ILE A 124 9.87 -33.25 -42.38
CA ILE A 124 9.30 -32.16 -41.56
C ILE A 124 8.83 -31.00 -42.45
N THR A 125 9.60 -30.63 -43.48
CA THR A 125 9.19 -29.58 -44.40
C THR A 125 8.00 -29.98 -45.26
N LEU A 126 7.91 -31.25 -45.64
CA LEU A 126 6.78 -31.81 -46.37
C LEU A 126 5.53 -31.82 -45.50
N TRP A 127 5.61 -32.30 -44.25
CA TRP A 127 4.48 -32.30 -43.32
C TRP A 127 3.93 -30.91 -43.06
N ARG A 128 4.78 -29.87 -43.02
CA ARG A 128 4.32 -28.48 -42.95
C ARG A 128 3.49 -28.09 -44.18
N GLN A 129 3.90 -28.50 -45.37
CA GLN A 129 3.16 -28.21 -46.60
C GLN A 129 1.84 -28.99 -46.63
N GLU A 130 1.87 -30.28 -46.28
CA GLU A 130 0.68 -31.13 -46.17
C GLU A 130 -0.29 -30.60 -45.11
N GLU A 131 0.21 -30.11 -43.98
CA GLU A 131 -0.58 -29.48 -42.92
C GLU A 131 -1.28 -28.22 -43.44
N VAL A 132 -0.56 -27.35 -44.15
CA VAL A 132 -1.14 -26.15 -44.78
C VAL A 132 -2.21 -26.51 -45.81
N GLU A 133 -1.95 -27.49 -46.68
CA GLU A 133 -2.92 -27.98 -47.66
C GLU A 133 -4.13 -28.66 -47.01
N TYR A 134 -3.91 -29.41 -45.93
CA TYR A 134 -4.97 -30.00 -45.11
C TYR A 134 -5.85 -28.92 -44.47
N PHE A 135 -5.26 -27.86 -43.90
CA PHE A 135 -6.03 -26.74 -43.36
C PHE A 135 -6.76 -25.94 -44.44
N HIS A 136 -6.24 -25.89 -45.67
CA HIS A 136 -6.95 -25.30 -46.81
C HIS A 136 -8.12 -26.16 -47.31
N THR A 137 -8.07 -27.48 -47.12
CA THR A 137 -9.13 -28.43 -47.52
C THR A 137 -10.11 -28.73 -46.40
N LEU A 138 -9.84 -28.27 -45.17
CA LEU A 138 -10.75 -28.32 -44.05
C LEU A 138 -12.02 -27.54 -44.42
N GLY A 139 -13.06 -28.26 -44.83
CA GLY A 139 -14.40 -27.71 -44.98
C GLY A 139 -14.90 -27.16 -43.64
N GLN A 140 -16.04 -26.47 -43.66
CA GLN A 140 -16.66 -26.07 -42.40
C GLN A 140 -16.97 -27.30 -41.56
N GLU A 141 -16.60 -27.26 -40.27
CA GLU A 141 -16.91 -28.32 -39.32
C GLU A 141 -18.40 -28.68 -39.39
N PRO A 142 -18.75 -29.98 -39.30
CA PRO A 142 -20.15 -30.39 -39.34
C PRO A 142 -20.95 -29.59 -38.32
N PRO A 143 -22.13 -29.06 -38.68
CA PRO A 143 -22.91 -28.24 -37.76
C PRO A 143 -23.11 -28.92 -36.40
N TRP A 144 -23.28 -30.24 -36.37
CA TRP A 144 -23.43 -30.99 -35.13
C TRP A 144 -22.23 -30.85 -34.18
N ASP A 145 -20.99 -30.93 -34.68
CA ASP A 145 -19.78 -30.85 -33.86
C ASP A 145 -19.63 -29.46 -33.23
N VAL A 146 -19.86 -28.41 -34.02
CA VAL A 146 -19.84 -27.01 -33.55
C VAL A 146 -20.88 -26.79 -32.44
N HIS A 147 -22.09 -27.31 -32.60
CA HIS A 147 -23.14 -27.21 -31.59
C HIS A 147 -22.83 -28.05 -30.34
N ALA A 148 -22.26 -29.24 -30.51
CA ALA A 148 -21.87 -30.10 -29.40
C ALA A 148 -20.76 -29.46 -28.55
N MET A 149 -19.76 -28.83 -29.20
CA MET A 149 -18.73 -28.06 -28.51
C MET A 149 -19.32 -26.89 -27.73
N ALA A 150 -20.14 -26.06 -28.38
CA ALA A 150 -20.81 -24.93 -27.72
C ALA A 150 -21.68 -25.37 -26.54
N TYR A 151 -22.36 -26.52 -26.66
CA TYR A 151 -23.14 -27.11 -25.59
C TYR A 151 -22.27 -27.53 -24.39
N VAL A 152 -21.15 -28.20 -24.62
CA VAL A 152 -20.23 -28.63 -23.55
C VAL A 152 -19.60 -27.42 -22.86
N GLU A 153 -19.19 -26.40 -23.60
CA GLU A 153 -18.69 -25.14 -23.04
C GLU A 153 -19.75 -24.45 -22.16
N LEU A 154 -21.01 -24.46 -22.60
CA LEU A 154 -22.11 -23.91 -21.83
C LEU A 154 -22.37 -24.72 -20.56
N LEU A 155 -22.28 -26.06 -20.62
CA LEU A 155 -22.37 -26.92 -19.43
C LEU A 155 -21.26 -26.63 -18.43
N GLY A 156 -20.02 -26.44 -18.90
CA GLY A 156 -18.89 -26.06 -18.05
C GLY A 156 -19.13 -24.71 -17.36
N SER A 157 -19.60 -23.73 -18.13
CA SER A 157 -19.96 -22.39 -17.63
C SER A 157 -21.11 -22.44 -16.62
N TYR A 158 -22.12 -23.29 -16.87
CA TYR A 158 -23.24 -23.51 -15.95
C TYR A 158 -22.77 -24.13 -14.64
N ALA A 159 -21.94 -25.17 -14.68
CA ALA A 159 -21.40 -25.82 -13.49
C ALA A 159 -20.55 -24.86 -12.64
N LEU A 160 -19.74 -24.01 -13.29
CA LEU A 160 -18.97 -22.97 -12.61
C LEU A 160 -19.89 -21.98 -11.88
N LYS A 161 -20.91 -21.45 -12.57
CA LYS A 161 -21.87 -20.52 -11.99
C LYS A 161 -22.63 -21.15 -10.82
N LEU A 162 -23.07 -22.41 -10.95
CA LEU A 162 -23.73 -23.14 -9.88
C LEU A 162 -22.84 -23.24 -8.63
N SER A 163 -21.56 -23.55 -8.81
CA SER A 163 -20.58 -23.61 -7.72
C SER A 163 -20.40 -22.25 -7.04
N GLN A 164 -20.32 -21.17 -7.83
CA GLN A 164 -20.24 -19.80 -7.31
C GLN A 164 -21.49 -19.43 -6.50
N THR A 165 -22.69 -19.76 -6.99
CA THR A 165 -23.95 -19.52 -6.27
C THR A 165 -23.98 -20.25 -4.93
N ARG A 166 -23.61 -21.53 -4.89
CA ARG A 166 -23.54 -22.31 -3.64
C ARG A 166 -22.58 -21.70 -2.61
N LYS A 167 -21.46 -21.14 -3.08
CA LYS A 167 -20.51 -20.43 -2.22
C LYS A 167 -21.14 -19.16 -1.63
N LEU A 168 -21.82 -18.36 -2.45
CA LEU A 168 -22.53 -17.16 -1.99
C LEU A 168 -23.65 -17.50 -1.00
N GLU A 169 -24.45 -18.54 -1.26
CA GLU A 169 -25.49 -19.01 -0.34
C GLU A 169 -24.91 -19.44 1.02
N THR A 170 -23.75 -20.09 1.00
CA THR A 170 -23.06 -20.47 2.25
C THR A 170 -22.54 -19.26 3.01
N GLN A 171 -22.00 -18.26 2.31
CA GLN A 171 -21.60 -16.99 2.92
C GLN A 171 -22.81 -16.23 3.49
N GLN A 172 -23.94 -16.25 2.80
CA GLN A 172 -25.18 -15.65 3.27
C GLN A 172 -25.66 -16.31 4.56
N ARG A 173 -25.71 -17.65 4.62
CA ARG A 173 -26.06 -18.39 5.84
C ARG A 173 -25.17 -18.02 7.02
N TYR A 174 -23.85 -18.00 6.80
CA TYR A 174 -22.89 -17.59 7.84
C TYR A 174 -23.11 -16.14 8.32
N ALA A 175 -23.41 -15.22 7.40
CA ALA A 175 -23.70 -13.84 7.76
C ALA A 175 -25.01 -13.72 8.58
N THR A 176 -26.04 -14.49 8.22
CA THR A 176 -27.29 -14.56 8.99
C THR A 176 -27.06 -15.14 10.38
N GLU A 177 -26.34 -16.26 10.51
CA GLU A 177 -26.01 -16.86 11.81
C GLU A 177 -25.24 -15.88 12.72
N LYS A 178 -24.32 -15.09 12.15
CA LYS A 178 -23.63 -14.02 12.89
C LYS A 178 -24.55 -12.91 13.34
N LEU A 179 -25.47 -12.48 12.47
CA LEU A 179 -26.46 -11.48 12.81
C LEU A 179 -27.32 -11.97 13.97
N ASP A 180 -27.79 -13.21 13.90
CA ASP A 180 -28.61 -13.83 14.95
C ASP A 180 -27.85 -13.93 16.28
N ALA A 181 -26.56 -14.27 16.25
CA ALA A 181 -25.72 -14.29 17.45
C ALA A 181 -25.62 -12.90 18.12
N VAL A 182 -25.31 -11.85 17.35
CA VAL A 182 -25.25 -10.47 17.88
C VAL A 182 -26.63 -10.00 18.35
N GLN A 183 -27.69 -10.38 17.63
CA GLN A 183 -29.07 -10.08 18.02
C GLN A 183 -29.43 -10.71 19.36
N LEU A 184 -29.02 -11.96 19.61
CA LEU A 184 -29.23 -12.63 20.89
C LEU A 184 -28.48 -11.93 22.02
N GLU A 185 -27.22 -11.56 21.81
CA GLU A 185 -26.42 -10.81 22.80
C GLU A 185 -27.05 -9.45 23.11
N LEU A 186 -27.54 -8.75 22.09
CA LEU A 186 -28.19 -7.45 22.23
C LEU A 186 -29.50 -7.57 22.99
N VAL A 187 -30.35 -8.57 22.68
CA VAL A 187 -31.59 -8.83 23.43
C VAL A 187 -31.29 -9.17 24.89
N ALA A 188 -30.26 -9.98 25.16
CA ALA A 188 -29.85 -10.28 26.53
C ALA A 188 -29.41 -9.01 27.29
N MET A 189 -28.71 -8.10 26.62
CA MET A 189 -28.30 -6.81 27.19
C MET A 189 -29.51 -5.88 27.43
N GLU A 190 -30.46 -5.83 26.49
CA GLU A 190 -31.71 -5.08 26.62
C GLU A 190 -32.50 -5.54 27.85
N VAL A 191 -32.65 -6.86 28.05
CA VAL A 191 -33.29 -7.43 29.23
C VAL A 191 -32.54 -7.07 30.51
N ASN A 192 -31.21 -7.22 30.53
CA ASN A 192 -30.37 -6.91 31.69
C ASN A 192 -30.43 -5.43 32.09
N MET A 193 -30.58 -4.54 31.11
CA MET A 193 -30.68 -3.09 31.32
C MET A 193 -32.13 -2.61 31.53
N GLY A 194 -33.13 -3.50 31.43
CA GLY A 194 -34.54 -3.15 31.54
C GLY A 194 -35.05 -2.26 30.40
N ILE A 195 -34.44 -2.36 29.22
CA ILE A 195 -34.81 -1.56 28.05
C ILE A 195 -36.08 -2.16 27.42
N THR A 196 -37.14 -1.35 27.33
CA THR A 196 -38.45 -1.77 26.78
C THR A 196 -38.57 -1.56 25.28
N HIS A 197 -37.87 -0.58 24.73
CA HIS A 197 -37.82 -0.28 23.30
C HIS A 197 -36.37 -0.12 22.85
N ARG A 198 -36.01 -0.82 21.77
CA ARG A 198 -34.66 -0.77 21.21
C ARG A 198 -34.27 0.66 20.87
N TRP A 199 -33.09 1.06 21.33
CA TRP A 199 -32.56 2.38 21.07
C TRP A 199 -32.19 2.54 19.59
N GLU A 200 -32.68 3.61 18.98
CA GLU A 200 -32.31 4.01 17.64
C GLU A 200 -31.22 5.11 17.69
N PRO A 201 -30.46 5.35 16.61
CA PRO A 201 -29.49 6.44 16.56
C PRO A 201 -30.08 7.85 16.83
N SER A 202 -31.39 8.00 16.63
CA SER A 202 -32.18 9.19 16.93
C SER A 202 -32.59 9.30 18.41
N SER A 203 -32.53 8.21 19.17
CA SER A 203 -32.98 8.18 20.57
C SER A 203 -32.03 8.98 21.48
N PRO A 204 -32.57 9.76 22.45
CA PRO A 204 -31.76 10.53 23.38
C PRO A 204 -30.75 9.67 24.17
N GLU A 205 -31.15 8.47 24.56
CA GLU A 205 -30.34 7.53 25.33
C GLU A 205 -29.15 7.00 24.54
N TYR A 206 -29.34 6.70 23.25
CA TYR A 206 -28.27 6.33 22.34
C TYR A 206 -27.28 7.48 22.17
N GLN A 207 -27.76 8.69 21.91
CA GLN A 207 -26.91 9.87 21.70
C GLN A 207 -26.12 10.25 22.95
N ALA A 208 -26.75 10.18 24.13
CA ALA A 208 -26.09 10.42 25.41
C ALA A 208 -25.00 9.38 25.70
N SER A 209 -25.29 8.10 25.43
CA SER A 209 -24.33 7.00 25.59
C SER A 209 -23.16 7.11 24.63
N MET A 210 -23.42 7.45 23.36
CA MET A 210 -22.36 7.72 22.38
C MET A 210 -21.46 8.88 22.80
N LYS A 211 -22.05 10.00 23.27
CA LYS A 211 -21.28 11.13 23.81
C LYS A 211 -20.44 10.71 25.00
N TYR A 212 -21.00 9.94 25.92
CA TYR A 212 -20.27 9.39 27.07
C TYR A 212 -19.11 8.50 26.61
N MET A 213 -19.32 7.59 25.66
CA MET A 213 -18.27 6.73 25.11
C MET A 213 -17.10 7.54 24.55
N CYS A 214 -17.36 8.56 23.73
CA CYS A 214 -16.33 9.46 23.22
C CYS A 214 -15.57 10.19 24.34
N THR A 215 -16.28 10.72 25.34
CA THR A 215 -15.64 11.40 26.48
C THR A 215 -14.83 10.44 27.36
N ARG A 216 -15.28 9.19 27.50
CA ARG A 216 -14.61 8.17 28.31
C ARG A 216 -13.32 7.70 27.65
N GLU A 217 -13.27 7.58 26.33
CA GLU A 217 -12.03 7.31 25.61
C GLU A 217 -11.01 8.42 25.81
N TYR A 218 -11.46 9.68 25.71
CA TYR A 218 -10.62 10.84 26.01
C TYR A 218 -10.09 10.84 27.45
N HIS A 219 -10.95 10.61 28.45
CA HIS A 219 -10.53 10.54 29.85
C HIS A 219 -9.56 9.39 30.11
N ARG A 220 -9.76 8.20 29.52
CA ARG A 220 -8.81 7.08 29.63
C ARG A 220 -7.46 7.41 29.02
N ALA A 221 -7.45 8.08 27.87
CA ALA A 221 -6.21 8.52 27.24
C ALA A 221 -5.49 9.56 28.11
N LEU A 222 -6.24 10.48 28.72
CA LEU A 222 -5.72 11.48 29.64
C LEU A 222 -5.14 10.84 30.92
N ASP A 223 -5.86 9.92 31.54
CA ASP A 223 -5.39 9.18 32.73
C ASP A 223 -4.12 8.40 32.43
N ASN A 224 -4.05 7.74 31.27
CA ASN A 224 -2.84 7.04 30.82
C ASN A 224 -1.66 7.99 30.62
N LEU A 225 -1.90 9.16 30.02
CA LEU A 225 -0.87 10.18 29.85
C LEU A 225 -0.39 10.71 31.21
N GLN A 226 -1.31 11.01 32.13
CA GLN A 226 -0.97 11.44 33.49
C GLN A 226 -0.14 10.38 34.22
N HIS A 227 -0.51 9.10 34.11
CA HIS A 227 0.27 8.00 34.65
C HIS A 227 1.70 7.96 34.10
N LEU A 228 1.87 8.07 32.78
CA LEU A 228 3.18 8.07 32.12
C LEU A 228 4.03 9.28 32.54
N VAL A 229 3.43 10.46 32.69
CA VAL A 229 4.11 11.66 33.18
C VAL A 229 4.60 11.46 34.61
N ILE A 230 3.74 10.95 35.51
CA ILE A 230 4.10 10.66 36.90
C ILE A 230 5.23 9.62 36.95
N GLN A 231 5.13 8.54 36.16
CA GLN A 231 6.17 7.54 36.05
C GLN A 231 7.50 8.16 35.60
N ARG A 232 7.47 9.05 34.60
CA ARG A 232 8.66 9.75 34.12
C ARG A 232 9.27 10.68 35.17
N LEU A 233 8.45 11.38 35.94
CA LEU A 233 8.92 12.22 37.05
C LEU A 233 9.65 11.38 38.12
N PHE A 234 9.10 10.22 38.49
CA PHE A 234 9.77 9.30 39.41
C PHE A 234 11.08 8.73 38.85
N GLU A 235 11.13 8.40 37.55
CA GLU A 235 12.37 7.97 36.89
C GLU A 235 13.45 9.06 36.92
N LEU A 236 13.08 10.31 36.59
CA LEU A 236 14.00 11.46 36.60
C LEU A 236 14.50 11.79 38.01
N GLN A 237 13.63 11.63 39.02
CA GLN A 237 14.00 11.78 40.43
C GLN A 237 14.96 10.67 40.88
N ARG A 238 14.73 9.42 40.47
CA ARG A 238 15.64 8.29 40.74
C ARG A 238 17.00 8.44 40.05
N LEU A 239 17.07 9.16 38.93
CA LEU A 239 18.30 9.42 38.18
C LEU A 239 19.05 10.69 38.63
N ASN A 240 18.61 11.39 39.69
CA ASN A 240 19.18 12.66 40.17
C ASN A 240 19.21 13.80 39.12
N VAL A 241 18.32 13.76 38.11
CA VAL A 241 18.26 14.77 37.03
C VAL A 241 17.26 15.90 37.35
N ALA A 242 16.59 15.87 38.50
CA ALA A 242 15.49 16.77 38.83
C ALA A 242 15.86 18.27 39.03
N GLN A 243 17.13 18.67 38.93
CA GLN A 243 17.58 20.05 39.13
C GLN A 243 18.17 20.76 37.89
N THR A 244 18.04 20.19 36.69
CA THR A 244 18.56 20.83 35.46
C THR A 244 17.49 21.38 34.51
N GLY A 245 16.21 21.38 34.90
CA GLY A 245 15.12 21.96 34.11
C GLY A 245 14.15 22.75 34.97
N MET A 246 14.22 24.07 34.88
CA MET A 246 13.30 25.03 35.51
C MET A 246 11.89 24.84 34.93
N LEU A 247 10.96 24.28 35.71
CA LEU A 247 9.53 24.26 35.41
C LEU A 247 8.83 25.19 36.40
N ASP A 248 8.65 26.45 35.98
CA ASP A 248 7.71 27.38 36.61
C ASP A 248 6.28 26.87 36.37
N LEU A 249 5.81 25.95 37.21
CA LEU A 249 4.40 25.68 37.38
C LEU A 249 3.87 26.58 38.49
N LEU A 250 3.35 27.73 38.07
CA LEU A 250 2.49 28.61 38.87
C LEU A 250 1.36 27.77 39.50
N PHE A 251 1.48 27.53 40.80
CA PHE A 251 0.36 27.13 41.65
C PHE A 251 -0.68 28.25 41.63
N VAL A 252 -1.78 28.07 40.90
CA VAL A 252 -3.01 28.83 41.09
C VAL A 252 -3.86 28.06 42.09
N THR A 253 -3.79 28.47 43.36
CA THR A 253 -4.75 28.10 44.40
C THR A 253 -6.04 28.90 44.18
N VAL A 254 -7.15 28.19 43.91
CA VAL A 254 -8.51 28.73 44.00
C VAL A 254 -9.02 28.39 45.40
N TYR A 255 -9.45 29.40 46.16
CA TYR A 255 -10.31 29.24 47.33
C TYR A 255 -11.76 29.11 46.88
#